data_AF-A0A259SWY5-F1
#
_entry.id   AF-A0A259SWY5-F1
#
_cell.length_a   1.000
_cell.length_b   1.000
_cell.length_c   1.000
_cell.angle_alpha   90.00
_cell.angle_beta   90.00
_cell.angle_gamma   90.00
#
_symmetry.space_group_name_H-M   'P 1'
#
loop_
_entity.id
_entity.type
_entity.pdbx_description
1 polymer ?
#
loop_
_entity_poly.entity_id
_entity_poly.type
_entity_poly.pdbx_seq_one_letter_code
_entity_poly.pdbx_strand_id
1 'polypeptide(L)'
;MVSQQLGLLRSGATPEDVREGQSFVSPGSLAIQTGTMKDNGDLGTIVPGTADIPIPEGYTVGGTVAGDPDLVAANIKSGVDIFGVTGSAILAEGNATNADVLEGKTYSTTLGAGTGTMPNNGSLGTITPGTTNQTIPAGYTSGGTVAGSDKLIASNIKKDVQIFGVTGNVIQATGSATADKLLAGQTASNAAGSITGTMPNNGSLGTITPGTTNQSIPAGYTTGGTVAGSGNLQAGNIRLGVQIFNVTGTLDPGTQTGGTAKPDQVIAGETFTNDNGVQTGNMPDNGAVTITPGATIKPIPKGYHDGNGSVQAVTFDASKVLTGTTIAGTAGMMPNNGALGTITPGTASKNIAAGYTSGGMVAGDANLVAANIKSGVSIFGVTGTLTGGNIKSVQRGVTRFYGAGIISIDVPVSAIDIANTVLKTDVVSDTSSPAQAEVLGEIIDSTTIRFSINSETTTFETSARWELIEFQNLKSLQKGTIAGSGNSTTSVTISIVNTAKTITFMSYKSTNSSSSAVLKRASFVSNSSLTLYTVTGASTINYFVVEFP
;
A
#
# COMPACT_ATOMS: atom_id res chain seq x y z
N MET A 1 128.09 -24.79 -28.22
CA MET A 1 128.80 -26.08 -28.23
C MET A 1 127.82 -27.15 -27.76
N VAL A 2 127.53 -28.13 -28.62
CA VAL A 2 127.60 -29.60 -28.36
C VAL A 2 127.27 -30.04 -26.92
N SER A 3 126.39 -30.98 -26.59
CA SER A 3 125.56 -31.97 -27.29
C SER A 3 124.53 -32.48 -26.28
N GLN A 4 123.36 -32.88 -26.79
CA GLN A 4 122.31 -33.59 -26.05
C GLN A 4 122.78 -34.97 -25.58
N GLN A 5 122.13 -35.51 -24.54
CA GLN A 5 121.41 -36.80 -24.52
C GLN A 5 120.74 -36.98 -23.14
N LEU A 6 119.52 -36.48 -22.91
CA LEU A 6 118.21 -37.14 -23.11
C LEU A 6 118.07 -38.54 -22.44
N GLY A 7 117.67 -38.53 -21.17
CA GLY A 7 116.97 -39.63 -20.49
C GLY A 7 115.59 -39.14 -20.08
N LEU A 8 114.56 -39.68 -20.75
CA LEU A 8 113.15 -39.28 -20.72
C LEU A 8 112.47 -39.38 -19.33
N LEU A 9 111.99 -38.25 -18.79
CA LEU A 9 110.85 -38.23 -17.87
C LEU A 9 109.57 -38.27 -18.74
N ARG A 10 108.97 -39.45 -18.90
CA ARG A 10 107.67 -39.63 -19.58
C ARG A 10 106.52 -39.57 -18.56
N SER A 11 106.19 -38.37 -18.10
CA SER A 11 104.82 -37.91 -17.80
C SER A 11 104.87 -36.51 -17.17
N GLY A 12 104.29 -35.52 -17.85
CA GLY A 12 104.21 -34.13 -17.44
C GLY A 12 102.76 -33.72 -17.19
N ALA A 13 102.56 -32.70 -16.35
CA ALA A 13 101.28 -32.05 -16.15
C ALA A 13 100.84 -31.30 -17.41
N THR A 14 99.56 -31.36 -17.74
CA THR A 14 98.89 -30.51 -18.72
C THR A 14 98.32 -29.26 -18.03
N PRO A 15 97.93 -28.20 -18.76
CA PRO A 15 97.25 -27.06 -18.15
C PRO A 15 96.05 -27.48 -17.29
N GLU A 16 95.30 -28.53 -17.66
CA GLU A 16 94.15 -29.04 -16.92
C GLU A 16 94.52 -29.71 -15.58
N ASP A 17 95.77 -30.12 -15.39
CA ASP A 17 96.28 -30.74 -14.17
C ASP A 17 96.81 -29.72 -13.15
N VAL A 18 96.88 -28.45 -13.54
CA VAL A 18 97.43 -27.36 -12.71
C VAL A 18 96.34 -26.33 -12.44
N ARG A 19 96.28 -25.87 -11.19
CA ARG A 19 95.31 -24.86 -10.73
C ARG A 19 95.35 -23.62 -11.61
N GLU A 20 94.17 -23.11 -11.96
CA GLU A 20 94.01 -21.87 -12.70
C GLU A 20 94.80 -20.73 -12.04
N GLY A 21 95.63 -20.04 -12.83
CA GLY A 21 96.49 -18.95 -12.38
C GLY A 21 97.86 -19.36 -11.79
N GLN A 22 98.14 -20.66 -11.62
CA GLN A 22 99.47 -21.14 -11.24
C GLN A 22 100.32 -21.45 -12.48
N SER A 23 101.60 -21.09 -12.42
CA SER A 23 102.55 -21.26 -13.53
C SER A 23 103.37 -22.53 -13.38
N PHE A 24 103.53 -23.28 -14.47
CA PHE A 24 104.38 -24.46 -14.53
C PHE A 24 105.14 -24.53 -15.86
N VAL A 25 106.17 -25.37 -15.91
CA VAL A 25 106.94 -25.63 -17.13
C VAL A 25 106.90 -27.12 -17.39
N SER A 26 106.28 -27.51 -18.50
CA SER A 26 106.19 -28.91 -18.91
C SER A 26 107.51 -29.41 -19.51
N PRO A 27 107.91 -30.67 -19.25
CA PRO A 27 109.16 -31.22 -19.78
C PRO A 27 109.24 -31.09 -21.32
N GLY A 28 110.27 -30.40 -21.83
CA GLY A 28 110.50 -30.19 -23.27
C GLY A 28 110.14 -28.81 -23.82
N SER A 29 109.57 -27.92 -23.00
CA SER A 29 109.35 -26.51 -23.34
C SER A 29 110.02 -25.60 -22.32
N LEU A 30 110.58 -24.46 -22.76
CA LEU A 30 111.06 -23.40 -21.86
C LEU A 30 110.01 -22.29 -21.68
N ALA A 31 108.84 -22.42 -22.31
CA ALA A 31 107.74 -21.48 -22.12
C ALA A 31 106.97 -21.80 -20.83
N ILE A 32 106.76 -20.77 -20.00
CA ILE A 32 105.91 -20.86 -18.83
C ILE A 32 104.45 -20.96 -19.31
N GLN A 33 103.77 -22.02 -18.89
CA GLN A 33 102.33 -22.21 -19.10
C GLN A 33 101.57 -21.96 -17.80
N THR A 34 100.30 -21.56 -17.92
CA THR A 34 99.40 -21.38 -16.79
C THR A 34 98.38 -22.51 -16.75
N GLY A 35 98.09 -23.02 -15.55
CA GLY A 35 97.04 -24.01 -15.35
C GLY A 35 95.64 -23.49 -15.69
N THR A 36 94.71 -24.40 -15.97
CA THR A 36 93.29 -24.16 -16.30
C THR A 36 92.32 -24.90 -15.36
N MET A 37 92.80 -25.67 -14.37
CA MET A 37 91.92 -26.37 -13.43
C MET A 37 91.19 -25.39 -12.53
N LYS A 38 89.86 -25.38 -12.62
CA LYS A 38 89.00 -24.46 -11.88
C LYS A 38 88.97 -24.81 -10.40
N ASP A 39 89.32 -23.86 -9.54
CA ASP A 39 89.16 -24.00 -8.09
C ASP A 39 87.74 -23.60 -7.71
N ASN A 40 86.87 -24.57 -7.49
CA ASN A 40 85.48 -24.33 -7.07
C ASN A 40 85.39 -23.90 -5.58
N GLY A 41 86.52 -23.73 -4.90
CA GLY A 41 86.59 -23.35 -3.49
C GLY A 41 86.11 -24.46 -2.55
N ASP A 42 85.95 -24.13 -1.27
CA ASP A 42 85.28 -25.00 -0.32
C ASP A 42 83.78 -25.07 -0.66
N LEU A 43 83.30 -26.28 -0.97
CA LEU A 43 81.89 -26.52 -1.30
C LEU A 43 80.96 -26.43 -0.09
N GLY A 44 81.53 -26.33 1.13
CA GLY A 44 80.76 -26.30 2.37
C GLY A 44 80.07 -27.64 2.69
N THR A 45 79.16 -27.61 3.66
CA THR A 45 78.35 -28.80 4.01
C THR A 45 77.18 -28.94 3.06
N ILE A 46 77.14 -30.05 2.31
CA ILE A 46 76.00 -30.43 1.47
C ILE A 46 75.02 -31.24 2.34
N VAL A 47 73.78 -30.77 2.47
CA VAL A 47 72.70 -31.50 3.17
C VAL A 47 71.89 -32.28 2.12
N PRO A 48 71.83 -33.62 2.18
CA PRO A 48 71.01 -34.40 1.27
C PRO A 48 69.53 -34.01 1.39
N GLY A 49 68.84 -33.93 0.25
CA GLY A 49 67.41 -33.68 0.19
C GLY A 49 66.68 -34.84 -0.51
N THR A 50 65.46 -34.59 -0.97
CA THR A 50 64.71 -35.59 -1.75
C THR A 50 65.23 -35.75 -3.19
N ALA A 51 66.09 -34.83 -3.64
CA ALA A 51 66.67 -34.85 -4.98
C ALA A 51 68.20 -34.79 -4.94
N ASP A 52 68.79 -35.34 -5.98
CA ASP A 52 70.22 -35.41 -6.22
C ASP A 52 70.86 -34.02 -6.35
N ILE A 53 71.97 -33.79 -5.66
CA ILE A 53 72.73 -32.53 -5.71
C ILE A 53 74.07 -32.78 -6.43
N PRO A 54 74.35 -32.12 -7.57
CA PRO A 54 75.59 -32.32 -8.30
C PRO A 54 76.77 -31.59 -7.63
N ILE A 55 77.92 -32.23 -7.62
CA ILE A 55 79.22 -31.68 -7.23
C ILE A 55 80.02 -31.39 -8.51
N PRO A 56 80.40 -30.13 -8.77
CA PRO A 56 81.08 -29.75 -10.00
C PRO A 56 82.53 -30.26 -10.06
N GLU A 57 83.00 -30.58 -11.27
CA GLU A 57 84.38 -31.01 -11.54
C GLU A 57 85.40 -29.88 -11.28
N GLY A 58 86.60 -30.27 -10.83
CA GLY A 58 87.71 -29.39 -10.46
C GLY A 58 88.82 -30.19 -9.81
N TYR A 59 89.15 -29.90 -8.54
CA TYR A 59 90.05 -30.73 -7.72
C TYR A 59 89.55 -32.16 -7.46
N THR A 60 88.25 -32.41 -7.68
CA THR A 60 87.64 -33.74 -7.70
C THR A 60 87.13 -34.05 -9.10
N VAL A 61 86.93 -35.33 -9.40
CA VAL A 61 86.37 -35.80 -10.69
C VAL A 61 84.87 -35.49 -10.87
N GLY A 62 84.32 -34.56 -10.09
CA GLY A 62 82.87 -34.33 -9.98
C GLY A 62 82.14 -35.48 -9.27
N GLY A 63 80.82 -35.36 -9.12
CA GLY A 63 79.97 -36.40 -8.55
C GLY A 63 78.55 -35.92 -8.23
N THR A 64 77.75 -36.74 -7.55
CA THR A 64 76.39 -36.39 -7.11
C THR A 64 76.15 -36.93 -5.71
N VAL A 65 75.60 -36.11 -4.81
CA VAL A 65 75.01 -36.58 -3.55
C VAL A 65 73.58 -37.00 -3.85
N ALA A 66 73.29 -38.30 -3.75
CA ALA A 66 71.96 -38.83 -4.05
C ALA A 66 70.93 -38.33 -3.05
N GLY A 67 69.78 -37.88 -3.54
CA GLY A 67 68.61 -37.61 -2.73
C GLY A 67 67.77 -38.87 -2.53
N ASP A 68 67.00 -38.91 -1.44
CA ASP A 68 66.05 -40.00 -1.17
C ASP A 68 64.61 -39.46 -1.24
N PRO A 69 63.78 -39.92 -2.21
CA PRO A 69 62.38 -39.51 -2.33
C PRO A 69 61.55 -39.75 -1.06
N ASP A 70 61.94 -40.70 -0.21
CA ASP A 70 61.23 -41.06 1.02
C ASP A 70 61.56 -40.13 2.21
N LEU A 71 62.51 -39.21 2.05
CA LEU A 71 62.81 -38.15 3.03
C LEU A 71 61.73 -37.05 3.01
N VAL A 72 60.48 -37.44 3.24
CA VAL A 72 59.31 -36.56 3.36
C VAL A 72 58.75 -36.59 4.78
N ALA A 73 58.15 -35.48 5.21
CA ALA A 73 57.64 -35.30 6.57
C ALA A 73 56.70 -36.44 7.03
N ALA A 74 55.87 -36.97 6.14
CA ALA A 74 54.90 -38.02 6.47
C ALA A 74 55.54 -39.35 6.91
N ASN A 75 56.80 -39.61 6.54
CA ASN A 75 57.52 -40.81 6.92
C ASN A 75 58.35 -40.64 8.20
N ILE A 76 58.52 -39.40 8.66
CA ILE A 76 59.31 -39.06 9.83
C ILE A 76 58.37 -38.78 11.00
N LYS A 77 58.72 -39.27 12.19
CA LYS A 77 57.92 -39.08 13.40
C LYS A 77 57.67 -37.59 13.67
N SER A 78 56.43 -37.24 13.97
CA SER A 78 56.01 -35.86 14.23
C SER A 78 56.89 -35.20 15.30
N GLY A 79 57.48 -34.05 14.97
CA GLY A 79 58.36 -33.29 15.87
C GLY A 79 59.83 -33.72 15.90
N VAL A 80 60.23 -34.72 15.11
CA VAL A 80 61.64 -35.08 14.85
C VAL A 80 62.07 -34.46 13.52
N ASP A 81 63.27 -33.90 13.47
CA ASP A 81 63.84 -33.30 12.25
C ASP A 81 65.04 -34.12 11.76
N ILE A 82 65.01 -34.52 10.49
CA ILE A 82 66.11 -35.24 9.84
C ILE A 82 66.47 -34.48 8.56
N PHE A 83 67.70 -33.99 8.49
CA PHE A 83 68.24 -33.19 7.38
C PHE A 83 67.37 -31.97 6.98
N GLY A 84 66.67 -31.34 7.95
CA GLY A 84 65.83 -30.17 7.72
C GLY A 84 64.37 -30.48 7.38
N VAL A 85 63.98 -31.76 7.29
CA VAL A 85 62.60 -32.18 7.09
C VAL A 85 61.99 -32.56 8.44
N THR A 86 61.11 -31.71 8.97
CA THR A 86 60.38 -32.00 10.21
C THR A 86 59.27 -33.01 9.94
N GLY A 87 59.25 -34.11 10.70
CA GLY A 87 58.26 -35.16 10.58
C GLY A 87 56.84 -34.73 10.96
N SER A 88 55.85 -35.47 10.43
CA SER A 88 54.42 -35.32 10.70
C SER A 88 53.70 -36.65 11.02
N ALA A 89 54.41 -37.78 11.14
CA ALA A 89 53.81 -39.07 11.47
C ALA A 89 53.46 -39.17 12.97
N ILE A 90 52.19 -39.38 13.32
CA ILE A 90 51.73 -39.53 14.71
C ILE A 90 51.68 -41.02 15.09
N LEU A 91 52.24 -41.41 16.24
CA LEU A 91 52.12 -42.77 16.80
C LEU A 91 50.92 -42.87 17.77
N ALA A 92 50.20 -43.99 17.77
CA ALA A 92 49.03 -44.22 18.63
C ALA A 92 49.45 -44.58 20.08
N GLU A 93 48.84 -43.92 21.09
CA GLU A 93 49.24 -44.03 22.51
C GLU A 93 48.10 -44.42 23.49
N GLY A 94 46.90 -44.79 23.02
CA GLY A 94 45.73 -45.10 23.89
C GLY A 94 45.87 -46.40 24.72
N ASN A 95 45.06 -46.56 25.78
CA ASN A 95 45.04 -47.75 26.66
C ASN A 95 43.70 -48.52 26.69
N ALA A 96 42.75 -48.17 25.81
CA ALA A 96 41.45 -48.83 25.76
C ALA A 96 41.60 -50.34 25.49
N THR A 97 40.73 -51.15 26.09
CA THR A 97 40.56 -52.57 25.74
C THR A 97 39.33 -52.72 24.83
N ASN A 98 39.16 -53.90 24.22
CA ASN A 98 37.96 -54.16 23.41
C ASN A 98 36.67 -53.96 24.25
N ALA A 99 36.68 -54.29 25.55
CA ALA A 99 35.51 -54.14 26.41
C ALA A 99 35.19 -52.67 26.75
N ASP A 100 36.12 -51.74 26.56
CA ASP A 100 35.93 -50.31 26.83
C ASP A 100 35.37 -49.55 25.62
N VAL A 101 35.44 -50.16 24.44
CA VAL A 101 35.03 -49.54 23.18
C VAL A 101 33.75 -50.20 22.68
N LEU A 102 32.82 -49.38 22.17
CA LEU A 102 31.57 -49.85 21.59
C LEU A 102 31.80 -50.90 20.51
N GLU A 103 30.95 -51.93 20.52
CA GLU A 103 31.02 -53.05 19.59
C GLU A 103 31.14 -52.58 18.14
N GLY A 104 32.14 -53.08 17.43
CA GLY A 104 32.40 -52.77 16.02
C GLY A 104 33.13 -51.44 15.77
N LYS A 105 33.42 -50.60 16.79
CA LYS A 105 34.24 -49.40 16.62
C LYS A 105 35.73 -49.71 16.79
N THR A 106 36.56 -49.16 15.92
CA THR A 106 38.01 -49.37 15.94
C THR A 106 38.73 -48.31 16.76
N TYR A 107 39.80 -48.71 17.43
CA TYR A 107 40.73 -47.83 18.13
C TYR A 107 42.16 -48.30 17.88
N SER A 108 43.15 -47.47 18.18
CA SER A 108 44.56 -47.85 18.05
C SER A 108 45.33 -47.50 19.31
N THR A 109 46.18 -48.43 19.72
CA THR A 109 47.06 -48.31 20.88
C THR A 109 48.48 -48.64 20.46
N THR A 110 49.41 -48.55 21.40
CA THR A 110 50.80 -48.99 21.19
C THR A 110 50.92 -50.48 20.84
N LEU A 111 49.89 -51.29 21.10
CA LEU A 111 49.83 -52.72 20.75
C LEU A 111 49.23 -52.98 19.36
N GLY A 112 48.73 -51.95 18.67
CA GLY A 112 48.10 -52.05 17.36
C GLY A 112 46.64 -51.61 17.35
N ALA A 113 45.96 -51.84 16.22
CA ALA A 113 44.55 -51.54 16.07
C ALA A 113 43.68 -52.66 16.65
N GLY A 114 42.60 -52.30 17.34
CA GLY A 114 41.60 -53.22 17.90
C GLY A 114 40.17 -52.77 17.60
N THR A 115 39.21 -53.67 17.79
CA THR A 115 37.78 -53.40 17.61
C THR A 115 37.03 -53.67 18.90
N GLY A 116 36.21 -52.72 19.33
CA GLY A 116 35.42 -52.80 20.55
C GLY A 116 34.42 -53.96 20.56
N THR A 117 34.04 -54.38 21.77
CA THR A 117 33.09 -55.44 22.11
C THR A 117 32.05 -55.00 23.14
N MET A 118 32.05 -53.73 23.60
CA MET A 118 31.04 -53.24 24.55
C MET A 118 29.66 -53.21 23.87
N PRO A 119 28.66 -53.97 24.37
CA PRO A 119 27.35 -53.98 23.74
C PRO A 119 26.69 -52.60 23.82
N ASN A 120 26.18 -52.14 22.69
CA ASN A 120 25.29 -51.00 22.67
C ASN A 120 23.84 -51.49 22.79
N ASN A 121 23.34 -51.57 24.02
CA ASN A 121 21.94 -51.96 24.29
C ASN A 121 20.93 -50.87 23.87
N GLY A 122 21.37 -49.81 23.17
CA GLY A 122 20.55 -48.70 22.74
C GLY A 122 20.03 -47.86 23.91
N SER A 123 19.03 -47.02 23.62
CA SER A 123 18.30 -46.32 24.67
C SER A 123 17.38 -47.30 25.38
N LEU A 124 17.52 -47.42 26.71
CA LEU A 124 16.67 -48.29 27.53
C LEU A 124 15.20 -47.84 27.58
N GLY A 125 14.90 -46.62 27.13
CA GLY A 125 13.55 -46.06 27.18
C GLY A 125 13.01 -45.92 28.62
N THR A 126 11.67 -45.91 28.75
CA THR A 126 10.99 -45.89 30.05
C THR A 126 10.68 -47.31 30.51
N ILE A 127 11.24 -47.71 31.64
CA ILE A 127 10.93 -48.99 32.29
C ILE A 127 9.84 -48.74 33.34
N THR A 128 8.65 -49.30 33.13
CA THR A 128 7.51 -49.14 34.05
C THR A 128 7.53 -50.26 35.10
N PRO A 129 7.54 -49.95 36.41
CA PRO A 129 7.51 -50.97 37.46
C PRO A 129 6.30 -51.90 37.33
N GLY A 130 6.51 -53.19 37.57
CA GLY A 130 5.46 -54.20 37.59
C GLY A 130 5.29 -54.81 38.97
N THR A 131 4.66 -55.98 39.05
CA THR A 131 4.58 -56.75 40.31
C THR A 131 5.89 -57.46 40.67
N THR A 132 6.82 -57.55 39.71
CA THR A 132 8.13 -58.20 39.87
C THR A 132 9.27 -57.27 39.45
N ASN A 133 10.48 -57.58 39.92
CA ASN A 133 11.68 -56.83 39.61
C ASN A 133 12.08 -57.02 38.13
N GLN A 134 12.53 -55.95 37.48
CA GLN A 134 12.99 -55.93 36.09
C GLN A 134 14.47 -55.56 36.03
N THR A 135 15.28 -56.28 35.24
CA THR A 135 16.73 -56.09 35.16
C THR A 135 17.13 -55.10 34.06
N ILE A 136 18.20 -54.36 34.30
CA ILE A 136 18.85 -53.46 33.35
C ILE A 136 20.21 -54.07 32.96
N PRO A 137 20.45 -54.40 31.69
CA PRO A 137 21.71 -55.01 31.24
C PRO A 137 22.93 -54.07 31.34
N ALA A 138 24.11 -54.62 31.62
CA ALA A 138 25.38 -53.89 31.56
C ALA A 138 25.86 -53.65 30.12
N GLY A 139 26.70 -52.64 29.92
CA GLY A 139 27.22 -52.20 28.62
C GLY A 139 27.58 -50.72 28.71
N TYR A 140 26.95 -49.87 27.88
CA TYR A 140 27.03 -48.40 28.03
C TYR A 140 26.44 -47.87 29.34
N THR A 141 25.73 -48.72 30.09
CA THR A 141 25.29 -48.47 31.48
C THR A 141 25.95 -49.48 32.42
N SER A 142 26.03 -49.17 33.71
CA SER A 142 26.56 -50.09 34.73
C SER A 142 25.68 -51.34 34.99
N GLY A 143 24.50 -51.44 34.37
CA GLY A 143 23.46 -52.40 34.73
C GLY A 143 22.66 -51.98 35.96
N GLY A 144 21.67 -52.78 36.39
CA GLY A 144 20.84 -52.51 37.57
C GLY A 144 19.49 -53.24 37.61
N THR A 145 18.59 -52.82 38.50
CA THR A 145 17.24 -53.40 38.67
C THR A 145 16.19 -52.34 39.02
N VAL A 146 15.03 -52.38 38.37
CA VAL A 146 13.81 -51.65 38.77
C VAL A 146 12.95 -52.56 39.64
N ALA A 147 12.71 -52.19 40.90
CA ALA A 147 11.95 -53.02 41.84
C ALA A 147 10.45 -53.04 41.50
N GLY A 148 9.85 -54.23 41.54
CA GLY A 148 8.40 -54.42 41.45
C GLY A 148 7.75 -54.49 42.83
N SER A 149 6.42 -54.37 42.85
CA SER A 149 5.61 -54.53 44.07
C SER A 149 4.42 -55.46 43.85
N ASP A 150 4.34 -56.53 44.64
CA ASP A 150 3.21 -57.46 44.69
C ASP A 150 1.86 -56.78 44.98
N LYS A 151 1.87 -55.61 45.63
CA LYS A 151 0.68 -54.81 45.93
C LYS A 151 0.15 -54.03 44.73
N LEU A 152 0.89 -53.95 43.62
CA LEU A 152 0.44 -53.34 42.36
C LEU A 152 -0.54 -54.27 41.62
N ILE A 153 -1.68 -54.56 42.25
CA ILE A 153 -2.77 -55.39 41.72
C ILE A 153 -4.09 -54.61 41.78
N ALA A 154 -5.02 -54.94 40.87
CA ALA A 154 -6.28 -54.20 40.70
C ALA A 154 -7.12 -54.08 41.98
N SER A 155 -7.10 -55.10 42.84
CA SER A 155 -7.88 -55.15 44.08
C SER A 155 -7.40 -54.21 45.18
N ASN A 156 -6.21 -53.61 45.04
CA ASN A 156 -5.70 -52.62 45.98
C ASN A 156 -5.86 -51.19 45.45
N ILE A 157 -6.25 -51.04 44.18
CA ILE A 157 -6.31 -49.76 43.48
C ILE A 157 -7.79 -49.40 43.29
N LYS A 158 -8.11 -48.13 43.52
CA LYS A 158 -9.47 -47.60 43.31
C LYS A 158 -9.91 -47.83 41.86
N LYS A 159 -11.17 -48.19 41.67
CA LYS A 159 -11.76 -48.45 40.35
C LYS A 159 -11.45 -47.30 39.38
N ASP A 160 -11.04 -47.67 38.18
CA ASP A 160 -10.68 -46.77 37.06
C ASP A 160 -9.42 -45.91 37.29
N VAL A 161 -8.74 -46.04 38.43
CA VAL A 161 -7.40 -45.46 38.61
C VAL A 161 -6.36 -46.42 38.01
N GLN A 162 -5.49 -45.89 37.16
CA GLN A 162 -4.31 -46.61 36.66
C GLN A 162 -3.07 -46.20 37.41
N ILE A 163 -2.37 -47.19 37.97
CA ILE A 163 -1.01 -47.03 38.50
C ILE A 163 -0.13 -47.99 37.72
N PHE A 164 0.85 -47.46 36.99
CA PHE A 164 1.80 -48.25 36.19
C PHE A 164 1.13 -49.29 35.26
N GLY A 165 0.01 -48.92 34.64
CA GLY A 165 -0.75 -49.79 33.72
C GLY A 165 -1.75 -50.75 34.39
N VAL A 166 -1.74 -50.90 35.71
CA VAL A 166 -2.72 -51.71 36.44
C VAL A 166 -3.94 -50.87 36.76
N THR A 167 -5.10 -51.23 36.18
CA THR A 167 -6.38 -50.55 36.43
C THR A 167 -7.04 -51.15 37.66
N GLY A 168 -7.37 -50.29 38.63
CA GLY A 168 -8.05 -50.71 39.85
C GLY A 168 -9.49 -51.19 39.63
N ASN A 169 -10.00 -52.00 40.56
CA ASN A 169 -11.40 -52.45 40.58
C ASN A 169 -12.13 -52.22 41.93
N VAL A 170 -11.49 -51.54 42.89
CA VAL A 170 -12.12 -51.24 44.19
C VAL A 170 -13.16 -50.12 44.05
N ILE A 171 -14.44 -50.45 44.25
CA ILE A 171 -15.53 -49.46 44.26
C ILE A 171 -15.62 -48.84 45.66
N GLN A 172 -15.47 -47.51 45.74
CA GLN A 172 -15.69 -46.76 46.97
C GLN A 172 -17.18 -46.39 47.08
N ALA A 173 -17.82 -46.71 48.20
CA ALA A 173 -19.19 -46.28 48.44
C ALA A 173 -19.25 -44.75 48.63
N THR A 174 -19.98 -44.05 47.76
CA THR A 174 -20.10 -42.58 47.75
C THR A 174 -21.53 -42.07 47.91
N GLY A 175 -22.50 -42.97 48.11
CA GLY A 175 -23.90 -42.59 48.23
C GLY A 175 -24.14 -41.58 49.36
N SER A 176 -25.11 -40.70 49.22
CA SER A 176 -25.43 -39.69 50.26
C SER A 176 -26.65 -40.07 51.10
N ALA A 177 -27.13 -41.32 50.98
CA ALA A 177 -28.34 -41.75 51.67
C ALA A 177 -28.14 -41.71 53.18
N THR A 178 -29.13 -41.17 53.89
CA THR A 178 -29.21 -41.12 55.35
C THR A 178 -30.34 -42.04 55.83
N ALA A 179 -30.31 -42.43 57.10
CA ALA A 179 -31.30 -43.35 57.67
C ALA A 179 -32.75 -42.88 57.44
N ASP A 180 -33.04 -41.58 57.56
CA ASP A 180 -34.38 -41.00 57.34
C ASP A 180 -34.84 -41.03 55.87
N LYS A 181 -33.94 -41.33 54.93
CA LYS A 181 -34.25 -41.47 53.49
C LYS A 181 -34.41 -42.91 53.04
N LEU A 182 -34.13 -43.88 53.91
CA LEU A 182 -34.39 -45.29 53.67
C LEU A 182 -35.63 -45.74 54.45
N LEU A 183 -36.46 -46.56 53.82
CA LEU A 183 -37.57 -47.23 54.51
C LEU A 183 -37.05 -48.00 55.73
N ALA A 184 -37.83 -47.95 56.82
CA ALA A 184 -37.52 -48.61 58.07
C ALA A 184 -37.14 -50.08 57.84
N GLY A 185 -35.94 -50.47 58.28
CA GLY A 185 -35.40 -51.83 58.15
C GLY A 185 -34.61 -52.14 56.87
N GLN A 186 -34.57 -51.25 55.87
CA GLN A 186 -33.72 -51.41 54.68
C GLN A 186 -32.28 -50.94 54.97
N THR A 187 -31.27 -51.53 54.31
CA THR A 187 -29.86 -51.16 54.51
C THR A 187 -29.20 -50.59 53.25
N ALA A 188 -28.23 -49.69 53.43
CA ALA A 188 -27.34 -49.17 52.38
C ALA A 188 -25.92 -48.96 52.93
N SER A 189 -24.96 -48.59 52.08
CA SER A 189 -23.62 -48.19 52.52
C SER A 189 -23.19 -46.88 51.86
N ASN A 190 -22.53 -46.03 52.62
CA ASN A 190 -21.89 -44.82 52.13
C ASN A 190 -20.46 -44.69 52.68
N ALA A 191 -19.85 -43.52 52.46
CA ALA A 191 -18.50 -43.21 52.94
C ALA A 191 -18.33 -43.34 54.47
N ALA A 192 -19.42 -43.25 55.26
CA ALA A 192 -19.41 -43.43 56.71
C ALA A 192 -19.66 -44.88 57.16
N GLY A 193 -19.97 -45.81 56.24
CA GLY A 193 -20.23 -47.21 56.52
C GLY A 193 -21.66 -47.65 56.22
N SER A 194 -22.11 -48.71 56.90
CA SER A 194 -23.46 -49.26 56.74
C SER A 194 -24.52 -48.39 57.43
N ILE A 195 -25.69 -48.24 56.80
CA ILE A 195 -26.81 -47.42 57.25
C ILE A 195 -28.07 -48.27 57.23
N THR A 196 -28.89 -48.18 58.29
CA THR A 196 -30.23 -48.79 58.36
C THR A 196 -31.30 -47.70 58.34
N GLY A 197 -32.33 -47.88 57.52
CA GLY A 197 -33.40 -46.92 57.32
C GLY A 197 -34.34 -46.75 58.51
N THR A 198 -34.93 -45.57 58.62
CA THR A 198 -35.91 -45.18 59.67
C THR A 198 -37.19 -44.57 59.11
N MET A 199 -37.33 -44.37 57.79
CA MET A 199 -38.53 -43.78 57.18
C MET A 199 -39.75 -44.71 57.34
N PRO A 200 -40.84 -44.25 57.97
CA PRO A 200 -42.06 -45.03 58.10
C PRO A 200 -42.74 -45.28 56.75
N ASN A 201 -43.32 -46.47 56.58
CA ASN A 201 -44.23 -46.76 55.49
C ASN A 201 -45.68 -46.66 55.99
N ASN A 202 -46.35 -45.54 55.68
CA ASN A 202 -47.73 -45.26 56.10
C ASN A 202 -48.79 -45.93 55.19
N GLY A 203 -48.38 -46.77 54.24
CA GLY A 203 -49.29 -47.42 53.29
C GLY A 203 -49.96 -46.45 52.30
N SER A 204 -51.00 -46.93 51.62
CA SER A 204 -51.81 -46.12 50.69
C SER A 204 -52.79 -45.22 51.44
N LEU A 205 -52.86 -43.94 51.08
CA LEU A 205 -53.73 -42.96 51.74
C LEU A 205 -55.19 -42.98 51.25
N GLY A 206 -55.51 -43.69 50.16
CA GLY A 206 -56.86 -43.70 49.58
C GLY A 206 -57.32 -42.34 49.03
N THR A 207 -58.65 -42.11 48.96
CA THR A 207 -59.24 -40.83 48.54
C THR A 207 -59.53 -39.95 49.75
N ILE A 208 -59.05 -38.71 49.75
CA ILE A 208 -59.31 -37.70 50.79
C ILE A 208 -60.27 -36.65 50.23
N THR A 209 -61.48 -36.54 50.79
CA THR A 209 -62.48 -35.54 50.34
C THR A 209 -62.33 -34.25 51.15
N PRO A 210 -62.11 -33.07 50.52
CA PRO A 210 -61.99 -31.81 51.24
C PRO A 210 -63.23 -31.49 52.09
N GLY A 211 -63.01 -30.90 53.26
CA GLY A 211 -64.06 -30.47 54.18
C GLY A 211 -63.98 -28.97 54.47
N THR A 212 -64.59 -28.55 55.57
CA THR A 212 -64.48 -27.15 56.03
C THR A 212 -63.16 -26.85 56.74
N THR A 213 -62.44 -27.89 57.18
CA THR A 213 -61.15 -27.81 57.84
C THR A 213 -60.07 -28.59 57.09
N ASN A 214 -58.83 -28.20 57.34
CA ASN A 214 -57.63 -28.83 56.78
C ASN A 214 -57.48 -30.27 57.27
N GLN A 215 -57.14 -31.19 56.37
CA GLN A 215 -56.87 -32.59 56.68
C GLN A 215 -55.39 -32.91 56.46
N SER A 216 -54.73 -33.55 57.44
CA SER A 216 -53.28 -33.81 57.40
C SER A 216 -52.92 -35.07 56.61
N ILE A 217 -51.81 -35.01 55.89
CA ILE A 217 -51.17 -36.15 55.24
C ILE A 217 -49.85 -36.44 55.98
N PRO A 218 -49.66 -37.65 56.56
CA PRO A 218 -48.46 -37.95 57.36
C PRO A 218 -47.21 -38.14 56.50
N ALA A 219 -46.09 -37.58 56.96
CA ALA A 219 -44.78 -37.75 56.34
C ALA A 219 -44.24 -39.18 56.50
N GLY A 220 -43.43 -39.63 55.54
CA GLY A 220 -42.88 -40.98 55.45
C GLY A 220 -42.54 -41.28 53.99
N TYR A 221 -43.14 -42.32 53.43
CA TYR A 221 -43.09 -42.57 51.98
C TYR A 221 -43.72 -41.44 51.13
N THR A 222 -44.52 -40.57 51.75
CA THR A 222 -44.96 -39.30 51.16
C THR A 222 -44.21 -38.15 51.81
N THR A 223 -44.15 -37.00 51.14
CA THR A 223 -43.58 -35.76 51.70
C THR A 223 -44.35 -35.22 52.91
N GLY A 224 -45.47 -35.85 53.29
CA GLY A 224 -46.48 -35.24 54.15
C GLY A 224 -47.23 -34.13 53.41
N GLY A 225 -48.15 -33.46 54.08
CA GLY A 225 -48.88 -32.34 53.50
C GLY A 225 -50.23 -32.09 54.14
N THR A 226 -51.06 -31.29 53.47
CA THR A 226 -52.40 -30.95 53.94
C THR A 226 -53.35 -30.79 52.77
N VAL A 227 -54.52 -31.43 52.83
CA VAL A 227 -55.65 -31.11 51.95
C VAL A 227 -56.37 -29.93 52.57
N ALA A 228 -56.34 -28.78 51.87
CA ALA A 228 -56.94 -27.56 52.38
C ALA A 228 -58.47 -27.71 52.45
N GLY A 229 -59.02 -27.47 53.63
CA GLY A 229 -60.45 -27.24 53.78
C GLY A 229 -60.79 -25.80 53.45
N SER A 230 -62.05 -25.54 53.13
CA SER A 230 -62.54 -24.18 52.94
C SER A 230 -63.67 -23.92 53.90
N GLY A 231 -63.51 -22.90 54.75
CA GLY A 231 -64.60 -22.40 55.59
C GLY A 231 -65.81 -21.97 54.76
N ASN A 232 -65.65 -21.70 53.45
CA ASN A 232 -66.75 -21.37 52.55
C ASN A 232 -67.49 -22.58 51.98
N LEU A 233 -67.01 -23.82 52.19
CA LEU A 233 -67.71 -25.05 51.82
C LEU A 233 -68.86 -25.33 52.81
N GLN A 234 -69.74 -24.35 52.97
CA GLN A 234 -70.95 -24.40 53.80
C GLN A 234 -72.17 -24.32 52.88
N ALA A 235 -73.26 -24.96 53.30
CA ALA A 235 -74.51 -24.99 52.55
C ALA A 235 -75.00 -23.58 52.13
N GLY A 236 -74.92 -22.60 53.04
CA GLY A 236 -75.36 -21.22 52.80
C GLY A 236 -74.61 -20.46 51.70
N ASN A 237 -73.42 -20.91 51.30
CA ASN A 237 -72.62 -20.28 50.25
C ASN A 237 -72.77 -20.97 48.89
N ILE A 238 -73.38 -22.16 48.87
CA ILE A 238 -73.57 -22.96 47.67
C ILE A 238 -75.01 -22.74 47.21
N ARG A 239 -75.20 -22.51 45.91
CA ARG A 239 -76.52 -22.30 45.31
C ARG A 239 -77.48 -23.44 45.66
N LEU A 240 -78.73 -23.09 45.96
CA LEU A 240 -79.80 -24.03 46.28
C LEU A 240 -79.87 -25.16 45.24
N GLY A 241 -79.83 -26.41 45.73
CA GLY A 241 -79.90 -27.62 44.89
C GLY A 241 -78.58 -28.09 44.27
N VAL A 242 -77.46 -27.39 44.47
CA VAL A 242 -76.12 -27.84 44.03
C VAL A 242 -75.41 -28.59 45.17
N GLN A 243 -74.75 -29.71 44.85
CA GLN A 243 -73.92 -30.45 45.82
C GLN A 243 -72.43 -30.38 45.43
N ILE A 244 -71.57 -30.03 46.38
CA ILE A 244 -70.11 -29.96 46.21
C ILE A 244 -69.45 -30.68 47.40
N PHE A 245 -68.64 -31.71 47.13
CA PHE A 245 -67.94 -32.51 48.16
C PHE A 245 -68.85 -32.94 49.31
N ASN A 246 -70.03 -33.49 48.96
CA ASN A 246 -71.08 -33.93 49.87
C ASN A 246 -71.76 -32.81 50.70
N VAL A 247 -71.51 -31.53 50.41
CA VAL A 247 -72.25 -30.39 51.00
C VAL A 247 -73.31 -29.90 50.02
N THR A 248 -74.58 -29.96 50.42
CA THR A 248 -75.74 -29.50 49.63
C THR A 248 -76.03 -28.01 49.88
N GLY A 249 -76.19 -27.22 48.83
CA GLY A 249 -76.37 -25.77 48.90
C GLY A 249 -77.78 -25.28 49.23
N THR A 250 -77.86 -24.09 49.85
CA THR A 250 -79.09 -23.43 50.32
C THR A 250 -79.23 -21.95 49.91
N LEU A 251 -78.34 -21.38 49.08
CA LEU A 251 -78.39 -19.97 48.66
C LEU A 251 -79.37 -19.71 47.49
N ASP A 252 -80.32 -18.77 47.66
CA ASP A 252 -81.35 -18.39 46.66
C ASP A 252 -81.05 -17.01 46.03
N PRO A 253 -80.90 -16.89 44.68
CA PRO A 253 -80.52 -15.65 43.99
C PRO A 253 -81.63 -14.60 43.75
N GLY A 254 -82.87 -14.80 44.21
CA GLY A 254 -84.04 -13.97 43.84
C GLY A 254 -84.21 -12.56 44.46
N THR A 255 -83.26 -12.01 45.23
CA THR A 255 -83.43 -10.77 46.01
C THR A 255 -82.47 -9.61 45.68
N GLN A 256 -82.04 -9.46 44.43
CA GLN A 256 -81.18 -8.32 44.02
C GLN A 256 -81.95 -7.29 43.18
N THR A 257 -82.28 -6.13 43.77
CA THR A 257 -82.67 -4.91 43.05
C THR A 257 -81.39 -4.23 42.52
N GLY A 258 -81.30 -3.99 41.21
CA GLY A 258 -80.01 -3.67 40.56
C GLY A 258 -80.01 -2.55 39.51
N GLY A 259 -81.11 -1.81 39.36
CA GLY A 259 -81.15 -0.69 38.43
C GLY A 259 -80.60 0.59 39.07
N THR A 260 -79.56 1.21 38.52
CA THR A 260 -79.06 2.53 38.97
C THR A 260 -79.50 3.68 38.06
N ALA A 261 -80.27 3.38 37.01
CA ALA A 261 -80.80 4.37 36.08
C ALA A 261 -81.63 5.42 36.82
N LYS A 262 -81.48 6.68 36.42
CA LYS A 262 -82.27 7.84 36.88
C LYS A 262 -83.08 8.41 35.71
N PRO A 263 -84.15 9.18 35.96
CA PRO A 263 -84.96 9.78 34.90
C PRO A 263 -84.15 10.56 33.86
N ASP A 264 -83.10 11.26 34.26
CA ASP A 264 -82.20 12.03 33.39
C ASP A 264 -81.23 11.17 32.54
N GLN A 265 -81.21 9.86 32.77
CA GLN A 265 -80.40 8.89 32.03
C GLN A 265 -81.23 8.05 31.05
N VAL A 266 -82.55 8.22 31.04
CA VAL A 266 -83.49 7.46 30.22
C VAL A 266 -84.21 8.42 29.27
N ILE A 267 -84.35 8.01 28.01
CA ILE A 267 -84.98 8.81 26.96
C ILE A 267 -86.37 9.27 27.41
N ALA A 268 -86.68 10.54 27.15
CA ALA A 268 -87.95 11.15 27.50
C ALA A 268 -89.13 10.32 26.99
N GLY A 269 -89.97 9.83 27.92
CA GLY A 269 -91.13 9.00 27.60
C GLY A 269 -90.95 7.49 27.79
N GLU A 270 -89.72 6.97 27.94
CA GLU A 270 -89.45 5.55 28.20
C GLU A 270 -89.54 5.19 29.70
N THR A 271 -89.98 3.98 30.04
CA THR A 271 -90.13 3.51 31.44
C THR A 271 -89.03 2.54 31.88
N PHE A 272 -88.60 2.61 33.15
CA PHE A 272 -87.60 1.70 33.74
C PHE A 272 -87.89 1.41 35.23
N THR A 273 -87.26 0.39 35.82
CA THR A 273 -87.40 0.03 37.24
C THR A 273 -86.05 0.11 37.96
N ASN A 274 -86.02 0.74 39.13
CA ASN A 274 -84.90 0.72 40.06
C ASN A 274 -85.38 0.52 41.51
N ASP A 275 -84.50 0.74 42.48
CA ASP A 275 -84.82 0.65 43.92
C ASP A 275 -85.98 1.56 44.36
N ASN A 276 -86.33 2.57 43.56
CA ASN A 276 -87.45 3.48 43.82
C ASN A 276 -88.73 3.10 43.04
N GLY A 277 -88.78 1.91 42.44
CA GLY A 277 -89.91 1.42 41.66
C GLY A 277 -89.88 1.83 40.19
N VAL A 278 -91.05 1.82 39.55
CA VAL A 278 -91.22 2.16 38.13
C VAL A 278 -91.12 3.69 37.96
N GLN A 279 -90.28 4.14 37.03
CA GLN A 279 -90.03 5.54 36.71
C GLN A 279 -90.08 5.79 35.19
N THR A 280 -90.17 7.05 34.78
CA THR A 280 -90.16 7.50 33.37
C THR A 280 -88.98 8.43 33.11
N GLY A 281 -88.30 8.26 31.97
CA GLY A 281 -87.18 9.08 31.53
C GLY A 281 -87.57 10.52 31.15
N ASN A 282 -86.62 11.44 31.21
CA ASN A 282 -86.74 12.84 30.79
C ASN A 282 -85.56 13.35 29.93
N MET A 283 -84.65 12.48 29.50
CA MET A 283 -83.52 12.84 28.62
C MET A 283 -84.02 13.21 27.21
N PRO A 284 -83.74 14.43 26.69
CA PRO A 284 -84.15 14.82 25.34
C PRO A 284 -83.56 13.93 24.25
N ASP A 285 -84.36 13.55 23.26
CA ASP A 285 -83.90 12.92 22.02
C ASP A 285 -83.70 14.00 20.94
N ASN A 286 -82.44 14.23 20.56
CA ASN A 286 -82.08 15.21 19.53
C ASN A 286 -82.03 14.61 18.11
N GLY A 287 -82.35 13.32 17.94
CA GLY A 287 -82.25 12.62 16.67
C GLY A 287 -80.84 12.70 16.05
N ALA A 288 -80.78 12.66 14.71
CA ALA A 288 -79.52 12.83 13.98
C ALA A 288 -79.08 14.31 13.97
N VAL A 289 -78.00 14.62 14.69
CA VAL A 289 -77.43 15.97 14.77
C VAL A 289 -76.28 16.14 13.76
N THR A 290 -76.39 17.12 12.85
CA THR A 290 -75.27 17.53 11.96
C THR A 290 -74.75 18.90 12.38
N ILE A 291 -73.46 19.01 12.70
CA ILE A 291 -72.79 20.27 13.06
C ILE A 291 -71.65 20.54 12.07
N THR A 292 -71.69 21.67 11.35
CA THR A 292 -70.59 22.09 10.46
C THR A 292 -69.62 23.01 11.22
N PRO A 293 -68.32 22.67 11.31
CA PRO A 293 -67.30 23.53 11.92
C PRO A 293 -67.17 24.88 11.19
N GLY A 294 -66.87 25.95 11.94
CA GLY A 294 -66.75 27.31 11.41
C GLY A 294 -65.67 28.13 12.14
N ALA A 295 -65.57 29.41 11.81
CA ALA A 295 -64.65 30.37 12.46
C ALA A 295 -65.02 30.70 13.92
N THR A 296 -66.20 30.28 14.39
CA THR A 296 -66.66 30.43 15.77
C THR A 296 -67.03 29.09 16.35
N ILE A 297 -66.92 28.95 17.68
CA ILE A 297 -67.35 27.77 18.43
C ILE A 297 -68.85 27.50 18.19
N LYS A 298 -69.24 26.23 18.04
CA LYS A 298 -70.64 25.79 17.89
C LYS A 298 -71.03 24.88 19.06
N PRO A 299 -72.13 25.15 19.79
CA PRO A 299 -72.54 24.35 20.94
C PRO A 299 -73.14 22.98 20.52
N ILE A 300 -72.99 21.97 21.39
CA ILE A 300 -73.62 20.65 21.27
C ILE A 300 -74.86 20.62 22.19
N PRO A 301 -76.08 20.35 21.68
CA PRO A 301 -77.30 20.35 22.48
C PRO A 301 -77.30 19.30 23.62
N LYS A 302 -78.04 19.60 24.70
CA LYS A 302 -78.28 18.68 25.85
C LYS A 302 -79.11 17.46 25.41
N GLY A 303 -78.79 16.28 25.92
CA GLY A 303 -79.41 14.99 25.61
C GLY A 303 -78.65 13.91 26.38
N TYR A 304 -78.01 12.96 25.67
CA TYR A 304 -76.92 12.17 26.27
C TYR A 304 -75.71 13.04 26.67
N HIS A 305 -75.54 14.18 25.99
CA HIS A 305 -74.57 15.21 26.37
C HIS A 305 -75.15 16.14 27.46
N ASP A 306 -74.27 16.71 28.27
CA ASP A 306 -74.64 17.65 29.34
C ASP A 306 -75.08 19.04 28.83
N GLY A 307 -74.93 19.29 27.52
CA GLY A 307 -75.23 20.57 26.87
C GLY A 307 -74.10 21.60 26.93
N ASN A 308 -72.96 21.26 27.53
CA ASN A 308 -71.78 22.14 27.63
C ASN A 308 -70.72 21.82 26.56
N GLY A 309 -70.86 20.68 25.87
CA GLY A 309 -69.97 20.31 24.76
C GLY A 309 -70.02 21.32 23.61
N SER A 310 -68.93 21.46 22.88
CA SER A 310 -68.87 22.33 21.71
C SER A 310 -67.89 21.82 20.64
N VAL A 311 -68.19 22.13 19.38
CA VAL A 311 -67.25 22.00 18.26
C VAL A 311 -66.44 23.29 18.19
N GLN A 312 -65.13 23.17 18.42
CA GLN A 312 -64.22 24.31 18.48
C GLN A 312 -64.10 25.03 17.13
N ALA A 313 -63.77 26.32 17.20
CA ALA A 313 -63.50 27.12 16.01
C ALA A 313 -62.30 26.55 15.24
N VAL A 314 -62.42 26.48 13.92
CA VAL A 314 -61.29 26.15 13.04
C VAL A 314 -60.43 27.41 12.91
N THR A 315 -59.20 27.34 13.41
CA THR A 315 -58.25 28.46 13.36
C THR A 315 -57.04 28.09 12.50
N PHE A 316 -56.66 29.00 11.61
CA PHE A 316 -55.47 28.90 10.76
C PHE A 316 -55.05 30.30 10.32
N ASP A 317 -53.81 30.44 9.90
CA ASP A 317 -53.32 31.68 9.30
C ASP A 317 -53.80 31.79 7.85
N ALA A 318 -54.68 32.75 7.56
CA ALA A 318 -55.23 32.97 6.23
C ALA A 318 -54.15 33.26 5.17
N SER A 319 -52.96 33.75 5.56
CA SER A 319 -51.82 33.95 4.66
C SER A 319 -51.20 32.63 4.15
N LYS A 320 -51.58 31.49 4.75
CA LYS A 320 -51.15 30.14 4.35
C LYS A 320 -52.15 29.41 3.47
N VAL A 321 -53.28 30.04 3.16
CA VAL A 321 -54.35 29.47 2.33
C VAL A 321 -54.49 30.28 1.06
N LEU A 322 -54.65 29.60 -0.08
CA LEU A 322 -54.77 30.24 -1.39
C LEU A 322 -55.97 31.19 -1.47
N THR A 323 -55.73 32.33 -2.12
CA THR A 323 -56.80 33.25 -2.52
C THR A 323 -57.80 32.50 -3.41
N GLY A 324 -59.09 32.57 -3.07
CA GLY A 324 -60.16 31.80 -3.72
C GLY A 324 -60.54 30.48 -3.03
N THR A 325 -59.77 30.03 -2.02
CA THR A 325 -60.14 28.91 -1.14
C THR A 325 -60.75 29.44 0.16
N THR A 326 -61.83 28.82 0.63
CA THR A 326 -62.48 29.14 1.92
C THR A 326 -62.46 27.90 2.82
N ILE A 327 -61.89 28.02 4.02
CA ILE A 327 -61.89 26.95 5.03
C ILE A 327 -62.70 27.45 6.22
N ALA A 328 -63.75 26.72 6.60
CA ALA A 328 -64.60 27.02 7.76
C ALA A 328 -65.16 28.46 7.78
N GLY A 329 -65.44 29.03 6.61
CA GLY A 329 -65.94 30.40 6.44
C GLY A 329 -64.87 31.49 6.33
N THR A 330 -63.59 31.17 6.52
CA THR A 330 -62.47 32.11 6.38
C THR A 330 -61.79 31.95 5.01
N ALA A 331 -61.69 33.04 4.24
CA ALA A 331 -61.05 33.06 2.93
C ALA A 331 -59.52 33.14 3.04
N GLY A 332 -58.79 32.43 2.17
CA GLY A 332 -57.35 32.50 2.06
C GLY A 332 -56.83 33.79 1.42
N MET A 333 -55.61 34.19 1.78
CA MET A 333 -54.93 35.41 1.31
C MET A 333 -53.63 35.15 0.52
N MET A 334 -53.17 33.89 0.40
CA MET A 334 -51.93 33.57 -0.32
C MET A 334 -52.14 33.78 -1.83
N PRO A 335 -51.31 34.61 -2.50
CA PRO A 335 -51.38 34.77 -3.95
C PRO A 335 -50.96 33.49 -4.69
N ASN A 336 -51.67 33.16 -5.77
CA ASN A 336 -51.23 32.13 -6.70
C ASN A 336 -50.39 32.77 -7.82
N ASN A 337 -49.06 32.60 -7.75
CA ASN A 337 -48.13 33.19 -8.72
C ASN A 337 -48.02 32.39 -10.04
N GLY A 338 -48.83 31.34 -10.23
CA GLY A 338 -48.82 30.50 -11.43
C GLY A 338 -47.53 29.70 -11.63
N ALA A 339 -47.35 29.15 -12.83
CA ALA A 339 -46.10 28.47 -13.20
C ALA A 339 -45.00 29.48 -13.52
N LEU A 340 -43.88 29.43 -12.78
CA LEU A 340 -42.77 30.39 -12.90
C LEU A 340 -41.96 30.30 -14.22
N GLY A 341 -42.21 29.28 -15.06
CA GLY A 341 -41.49 29.09 -16.32
C GLY A 341 -39.98 28.88 -16.15
N THR A 342 -39.22 29.10 -17.22
CA THR A 342 -37.74 29.08 -17.21
C THR A 342 -37.19 30.47 -16.95
N ILE A 343 -36.37 30.63 -15.92
CA ILE A 343 -35.69 31.89 -15.58
C ILE A 343 -34.21 31.77 -15.99
N THR A 344 -33.81 32.39 -17.11
CA THR A 344 -32.41 32.38 -17.58
C THR A 344 -31.57 33.40 -16.80
N PRO A 345 -30.42 33.02 -16.21
CA PRO A 345 -29.48 33.94 -15.57
C PRO A 345 -28.98 35.03 -16.53
N GLY A 346 -28.61 36.19 -16.00
CA GLY A 346 -28.09 37.32 -16.78
C GLY A 346 -27.01 38.08 -16.01
N THR A 347 -26.68 39.30 -16.44
CA THR A 347 -25.70 40.14 -15.74
C THR A 347 -26.22 40.73 -14.43
N ALA A 348 -27.55 40.78 -14.25
CA ALA A 348 -28.21 41.25 -13.05
C ALA A 348 -29.08 40.15 -12.43
N SER A 349 -29.22 40.21 -11.11
CA SER A 349 -30.06 39.29 -10.37
C SER A 349 -31.54 39.49 -10.70
N LYS A 350 -32.32 38.39 -10.71
CA LYS A 350 -33.76 38.39 -10.96
C LYS A 350 -34.52 37.91 -9.72
N ASN A 351 -35.51 38.69 -9.28
CA ASN A 351 -36.35 38.34 -8.12
C ASN A 351 -37.47 37.35 -8.48
N ILE A 352 -37.75 36.45 -7.54
CA ILE A 352 -38.92 35.56 -7.55
C ILE A 352 -39.81 35.97 -6.37
N ALA A 353 -41.05 36.39 -6.65
CA ALA A 353 -42.00 36.82 -5.63
C ALA A 353 -42.47 35.65 -4.74
N ALA A 354 -42.62 35.91 -3.44
CA ALA A 354 -43.18 34.95 -2.49
C ALA A 354 -44.68 34.71 -2.74
N GLY A 355 -45.15 33.50 -2.44
CA GLY A 355 -46.54 33.06 -2.65
C GLY A 355 -46.61 31.54 -2.47
N TYR A 356 -46.94 30.81 -3.53
CA TYR A 356 -46.86 29.33 -3.56
C TYR A 356 -45.43 28.80 -3.41
N THR A 357 -44.44 29.60 -3.80
CA THR A 357 -43.02 29.36 -3.51
C THR A 357 -42.58 30.27 -2.36
N SER A 358 -41.47 29.92 -1.71
CA SER A 358 -40.86 30.73 -0.65
C SER A 358 -40.33 32.10 -1.13
N GLY A 359 -40.49 32.45 -2.41
CA GLY A 359 -39.75 33.51 -3.07
C GLY A 359 -38.27 33.15 -3.21
N GLY A 360 -37.47 34.05 -3.79
CA GLY A 360 -36.03 33.84 -3.96
C GLY A 360 -35.40 34.79 -4.98
N MET A 361 -34.14 34.50 -5.34
CA MET A 361 -33.38 35.30 -6.30
C MET A 361 -32.51 34.39 -7.17
N VAL A 362 -32.55 34.59 -8.49
CA VAL A 362 -31.55 34.03 -9.41
C VAL A 362 -30.44 35.06 -9.53
N ALA A 363 -29.27 34.74 -8.99
CA ALA A 363 -28.12 35.64 -9.02
C ALA A 363 -27.65 35.88 -10.45
N GLY A 364 -27.35 37.14 -10.77
CA GLY A 364 -26.64 37.49 -12.00
C GLY A 364 -25.13 37.50 -11.79
N ASP A 365 -24.37 37.43 -12.88
CA ASP A 365 -22.92 37.61 -12.86
C ASP A 365 -22.53 38.68 -13.87
N ALA A 366 -21.91 39.77 -13.40
CA ALA A 366 -21.45 40.87 -14.23
C ALA A 366 -20.44 40.41 -15.32
N ASN A 367 -19.76 39.29 -15.12
CA ASN A 367 -18.82 38.72 -16.07
C ASN A 367 -19.48 37.94 -17.22
N LEU A 368 -20.80 37.70 -17.18
CA LEU A 368 -21.56 37.08 -18.27
C LEU A 368 -21.80 38.09 -19.41
N VAL A 369 -20.71 38.60 -19.98
CA VAL A 369 -20.68 39.53 -21.13
C VAL A 369 -19.94 38.88 -22.29
N ALA A 370 -20.33 39.25 -23.51
CA ALA A 370 -19.78 38.68 -24.76
C ALA A 370 -18.25 38.71 -24.82
N ALA A 371 -17.62 39.78 -24.33
CA ALA A 371 -16.17 39.95 -24.37
C ALA A 371 -15.39 38.91 -23.55
N ASN A 372 -16.01 38.27 -22.55
CA ASN A 372 -15.38 37.25 -21.71
C ASN A 372 -15.60 35.82 -22.23
N ILE A 373 -16.50 35.65 -23.20
CA ILE A 373 -16.87 34.35 -23.75
C ILE A 373 -16.18 34.21 -25.10
N LYS A 374 -15.60 33.02 -25.36
CA LYS A 374 -14.92 32.71 -26.62
C LYS A 374 -15.84 32.95 -27.81
N SER A 375 -15.32 33.58 -28.86
CA SER A 375 -16.06 33.81 -30.10
C SER A 375 -16.68 32.51 -30.64
N GLY A 376 -17.98 32.55 -30.93
CA GLY A 376 -18.77 31.39 -31.37
C GLY A 376 -19.37 30.51 -30.26
N VAL A 377 -19.07 30.77 -28.98
CA VAL A 377 -19.69 30.07 -27.84
C VAL A 377 -20.85 30.90 -27.27
N SER A 378 -21.98 30.26 -26.96
CA SER A 378 -23.13 30.90 -26.29
C SER A 378 -23.32 30.33 -24.90
N ILE A 379 -23.33 31.18 -23.88
CA ILE A 379 -23.60 30.82 -22.49
C ILE A 379 -24.82 31.63 -22.03
N PHE A 380 -25.91 30.95 -21.67
CA PHE A 380 -27.19 31.57 -21.24
C PHE A 380 -27.74 32.61 -22.23
N GLY A 381 -27.51 32.43 -23.53
CA GLY A 381 -27.96 33.34 -24.59
C GLY A 381 -27.01 34.49 -24.90
N VAL A 382 -25.91 34.64 -24.16
CA VAL A 382 -24.85 35.62 -24.45
C VAL A 382 -23.82 34.99 -25.38
N THR A 383 -23.74 35.46 -26.62
CA THR A 383 -22.77 35.01 -27.62
C THR A 383 -21.41 35.68 -27.39
N GLY A 384 -20.34 34.88 -27.32
CA GLY A 384 -18.99 35.36 -27.10
C GLY A 384 -18.36 36.08 -28.28
N THR A 385 -17.43 36.98 -27.98
CA THR A 385 -16.65 37.78 -28.94
C THR A 385 -15.14 37.73 -28.72
N LEU A 386 -14.65 36.94 -27.75
CA LEU A 386 -13.21 36.82 -27.48
C LEU A 386 -12.52 36.01 -28.60
N THR A 387 -11.73 36.66 -29.46
CA THR A 387 -10.95 36.05 -30.56
C THR A 387 -9.50 35.77 -30.13
N GLY A 388 -9.01 34.54 -30.34
CA GLY A 388 -7.64 34.15 -30.03
C GLY A 388 -6.69 34.18 -31.24
N GLY A 389 -5.47 34.71 -31.05
CA GLY A 389 -4.34 34.70 -32.00
C GLY A 389 -4.01 36.08 -32.62
N ASN A 390 -2.73 36.48 -32.65
CA ASN A 390 -2.27 37.74 -33.25
C ASN A 390 -1.81 37.60 -34.73
N ILE A 391 -1.69 36.38 -35.25
CA ILE A 391 -1.28 36.11 -36.64
C ILE A 391 -2.53 35.92 -37.51
N LYS A 392 -2.67 36.74 -38.54
CA LYS A 392 -3.76 36.70 -39.52
C LYS A 392 -3.48 35.68 -40.63
N SER A 393 -2.28 35.71 -41.19
CA SER A 393 -1.86 34.80 -42.25
C SER A 393 -0.33 34.62 -42.27
N VAL A 394 0.14 33.48 -42.78
CA VAL A 394 1.58 33.25 -43.06
C VAL A 394 1.74 32.68 -44.45
N GLN A 395 2.48 33.37 -45.30
CA GLN A 395 2.88 32.88 -46.63
C GLN A 395 4.37 32.54 -46.62
N ARG A 396 4.79 31.54 -47.41
CA ARG A 396 6.19 31.08 -47.45
C ARG A 396 6.63 30.78 -48.88
N GLY A 397 7.93 30.92 -49.15
CA GLY A 397 8.49 30.52 -50.44
C GLY A 397 10.01 30.52 -50.48
N VAL A 398 10.56 30.19 -51.65
CA VAL A 398 12.00 30.19 -51.93
C VAL A 398 12.26 30.89 -53.26
N THR A 399 13.19 31.83 -53.26
CA THR A 399 13.63 32.59 -54.45
C THR A 399 15.08 32.26 -54.73
N ARG A 400 15.41 31.89 -55.97
CA ARG A 400 16.76 31.47 -56.38
C ARG A 400 17.43 32.51 -57.27
N PHE A 401 18.71 32.75 -57.05
CA PHE A 401 19.54 33.67 -57.82
C PHE A 401 20.63 32.90 -58.56
N TYR A 402 20.84 33.25 -59.84
CA TYR A 402 21.86 32.68 -60.71
C TYR A 402 22.59 33.79 -61.48
N GLY A 403 23.92 33.72 -61.54
CA GLY A 403 24.77 34.64 -62.32
C GLY A 403 25.50 35.69 -61.48
N ALA A 404 26.37 36.46 -62.14
CA ALA A 404 27.14 37.56 -61.53
C ALA A 404 26.53 38.92 -61.88
N GLY A 405 26.57 39.85 -60.94
CA GLY A 405 26.05 41.22 -61.00
C GLY A 405 25.00 41.51 -59.91
N ILE A 406 24.35 42.67 -60.06
CA ILE A 406 23.19 43.03 -59.24
C ILE A 406 21.96 42.35 -59.84
N ILE A 407 21.34 41.44 -59.07
CA ILE A 407 20.14 40.70 -59.49
C ILE A 407 18.99 41.09 -58.55
N SER A 408 17.84 41.40 -59.14
CA SER A 408 16.58 41.65 -58.42
C SER A 408 15.47 40.79 -59.02
N ILE A 409 14.74 40.08 -58.16
CA ILE A 409 13.63 39.20 -58.56
C ILE A 409 12.38 39.63 -57.79
N ASP A 410 11.31 39.89 -58.53
CA ASP A 410 9.97 40.14 -57.98
C ASP A 410 9.21 38.82 -57.87
N VAL A 411 8.60 38.62 -56.71
CA VAL A 411 7.86 37.40 -56.36
C VAL A 411 6.42 37.79 -56.05
N PRO A 412 5.44 37.28 -56.81
CA PRO A 412 4.04 37.51 -56.51
C PRO A 412 3.62 36.74 -55.25
N VAL A 413 2.82 37.39 -54.41
CA VAL A 413 2.27 36.85 -53.17
C VAL A 413 0.77 37.13 -53.09
N SER A 414 0.05 36.39 -52.26
CA SER A 414 -1.36 36.70 -51.99
C SER A 414 -1.44 38.04 -51.27
N ALA A 415 -2.54 38.77 -51.47
CA ALA A 415 -2.73 40.10 -50.92
C ALA A 415 -2.45 40.16 -49.40
N ILE A 416 -1.60 41.09 -48.97
CA ILE A 416 -1.23 41.34 -47.57
C ILE A 416 -1.52 42.80 -47.17
N ASP A 417 -1.78 43.03 -45.89
CA ASP A 417 -1.68 44.37 -45.30
C ASP A 417 -0.21 44.73 -45.01
N ILE A 418 0.36 45.61 -45.84
CA ILE A 418 1.74 46.07 -45.75
C ILE A 418 2.05 46.75 -44.40
N ALA A 419 1.06 47.35 -43.75
CA ALA A 419 1.22 48.04 -42.47
C ALA A 419 1.32 47.07 -41.29
N ASN A 420 0.91 45.82 -41.48
CA ASN A 420 0.87 44.78 -40.46
C ASN A 420 1.63 43.50 -40.84
N THR A 421 2.47 43.57 -41.88
CA THR A 421 3.21 42.41 -42.38
C THR A 421 4.70 42.57 -42.23
N VAL A 422 5.34 41.52 -41.72
CA VAL A 422 6.79 41.38 -41.70
C VAL A 422 7.25 40.39 -42.74
N LEU A 423 8.30 40.76 -43.48
CA LEU A 423 9.04 39.85 -44.35
C LEU A 423 10.28 39.35 -43.60
N LYS A 424 10.29 38.07 -43.25
CA LYS A 424 11.45 37.36 -42.72
C LYS A 424 12.15 36.63 -43.86
N THR A 425 13.48 36.70 -43.87
CA THR A 425 14.31 36.10 -44.92
C THR A 425 15.47 35.33 -44.31
N ASP A 426 15.64 34.08 -44.74
CA ASP A 426 16.78 33.23 -44.41
C ASP A 426 17.52 32.87 -45.70
N VAL A 427 18.82 33.14 -45.77
CA VAL A 427 19.60 32.91 -46.99
C VAL A 427 20.46 31.66 -46.86
N VAL A 428 20.47 30.85 -47.92
CA VAL A 428 21.28 29.65 -48.05
C VAL A 428 22.11 29.76 -49.33
N SER A 429 23.42 29.57 -49.23
CA SER A 429 24.34 29.47 -50.36
C SER A 429 25.07 28.13 -50.34
N ASP A 430 25.30 27.56 -51.52
CA ASP A 430 26.01 26.30 -51.76
C ASP A 430 27.56 26.42 -51.75
N THR A 431 28.10 27.58 -51.34
CA THR A 431 29.56 27.83 -51.32
C THR A 431 30.16 27.71 -49.91
N SER A 432 31.48 27.45 -49.85
CA SER A 432 32.28 27.50 -48.62
C SER A 432 32.56 28.93 -48.11
N SER A 433 32.02 29.96 -48.77
CA SER A 433 32.13 31.37 -48.38
C SER A 433 30.75 32.05 -48.37
N PRO A 434 29.93 31.84 -47.31
CA PRO A 434 28.55 32.35 -47.23
C PRO A 434 28.45 33.89 -47.15
N ALA A 435 29.59 34.59 -47.05
CA ALA A 435 29.65 36.04 -46.95
C ALA A 435 29.30 36.77 -48.28
N GLN A 436 29.18 36.06 -49.40
CA GLN A 436 28.85 36.64 -50.72
C GLN A 436 27.34 36.58 -51.06
N ALA A 437 26.51 36.03 -50.16
CA ALA A 437 25.11 35.71 -50.42
C ALA A 437 24.15 36.55 -49.55
N GLU A 438 24.31 37.86 -49.50
CA GLU A 438 23.39 38.73 -48.75
C GLU A 438 22.21 39.17 -49.61
N VAL A 439 21.01 38.70 -49.26
CA VAL A 439 19.76 39.03 -49.96
C VAL A 439 18.93 40.00 -49.15
N LEU A 440 18.65 41.17 -49.74
CA LEU A 440 17.69 42.12 -49.21
C LEU A 440 16.29 41.72 -49.66
N GLY A 441 15.41 41.45 -48.70
CA GLY A 441 13.98 41.29 -48.95
C GLY A 441 13.23 42.60 -48.70
N GLU A 442 12.37 42.98 -49.63
CA GLU A 442 11.56 44.19 -49.60
C GLU A 442 10.11 43.86 -49.92
N ILE A 443 9.17 44.46 -49.17
CA ILE A 443 7.76 44.46 -49.55
C ILE A 443 7.55 45.67 -50.46
N ILE A 444 7.23 45.42 -51.72
CA ILE A 444 7.06 46.48 -52.73
C ILE A 444 5.64 47.03 -52.66
N ASP A 445 4.66 46.14 -52.70
CA ASP A 445 3.24 46.44 -52.60
C ASP A 445 2.50 45.29 -51.91
N SER A 446 1.16 45.34 -51.89
CA SER A 446 0.34 44.34 -51.18
C SER A 446 0.38 42.95 -51.81
N THR A 447 0.94 42.79 -53.01
CA THR A 447 0.95 41.55 -53.79
C THR A 447 2.34 41.17 -54.31
N THR A 448 3.35 42.00 -54.04
CA THR A 448 4.69 41.82 -54.59
C THR A 448 5.74 42.02 -53.52
N ILE A 449 6.64 41.05 -53.40
CA ILE A 449 7.90 41.21 -52.67
C ILE A 449 9.08 41.14 -53.64
N ARG A 450 10.13 41.88 -53.35
CA ARG A 450 11.36 41.89 -54.13
C ARG A 450 12.49 41.34 -53.31
N PHE A 451 13.32 40.53 -53.96
CA PHE A 451 14.60 40.14 -53.40
C PHE A 451 15.73 40.63 -54.28
N SER A 452 16.71 41.26 -53.65
CA SER A 452 17.87 41.85 -54.34
C SER A 452 19.18 41.33 -53.75
N ILE A 453 20.11 40.93 -54.61
CA ILE A 453 21.46 40.48 -54.24
C ILE A 453 22.49 41.26 -55.07
N ASN A 454 23.71 41.43 -54.52
CA ASN A 454 24.87 41.88 -55.29
C ASN A 454 25.93 40.79 -55.21
N SER A 455 26.25 40.15 -56.34
CA SER A 455 27.24 39.06 -56.39
C SER A 455 28.22 39.28 -57.52
N GLU A 456 29.47 39.67 -57.23
CA GLU A 456 30.45 39.99 -58.28
C GLU A 456 31.14 38.75 -58.88
N THR A 457 30.99 37.54 -58.30
CA THR A 457 31.79 36.36 -58.69
C THR A 457 31.07 35.01 -58.77
N THR A 458 29.75 34.90 -58.58
CA THR A 458 29.14 33.57 -58.40
C THR A 458 28.78 32.84 -59.70
N THR A 459 29.40 31.68 -59.92
CA THR A 459 28.90 30.58 -60.76
C THR A 459 27.97 29.63 -59.99
N PHE A 460 27.41 30.06 -58.85
CA PHE A 460 26.76 29.20 -57.85
C PHE A 460 25.36 29.70 -57.45
N GLU A 461 24.52 28.82 -56.89
CA GLU A 461 23.11 29.11 -56.61
C GLU A 461 22.92 29.68 -55.19
N THR A 462 22.33 30.86 -55.09
CA THR A 462 21.87 31.42 -53.80
C THR A 462 20.35 31.31 -53.69
N SER A 463 19.85 30.86 -52.55
CA SER A 463 18.41 30.75 -52.26
C SER A 463 18.01 31.61 -51.07
N ALA A 464 17.03 32.49 -51.25
CA ALA A 464 16.33 33.19 -50.17
C ALA A 464 15.05 32.45 -49.82
N ARG A 465 15.01 31.83 -48.64
CA ARG A 465 13.78 31.30 -48.04
C ARG A 465 13.08 32.44 -47.31
N TRP A 466 11.79 32.60 -47.52
CA TRP A 466 11.07 33.73 -46.98
C TRP A 466 9.75 33.35 -46.34
N GLU A 467 9.37 34.12 -45.34
CA GLU A 467 8.08 34.05 -44.65
C GLU A 467 7.47 35.46 -44.58
N LEU A 468 6.27 35.63 -45.11
CA LEU A 468 5.44 36.82 -44.89
C LEU A 468 4.47 36.51 -43.76
N ILE A 469 4.63 37.22 -42.64
CA ILE A 469 3.79 37.05 -41.45
C ILE A 469 2.92 38.28 -41.33
N GLU A 470 1.64 38.13 -41.62
CA GLU A 470 0.63 39.19 -41.48
C GLU A 470 -0.02 39.06 -40.10
N PHE A 471 -0.01 40.15 -39.33
CA PHE A 471 -0.61 40.20 -38.01
C PHE A 471 -1.98 40.90 -38.07
N GLN A 472 -2.91 40.51 -37.19
CA GLN A 472 -4.25 41.11 -37.11
C GLN A 472 -4.40 42.14 -35.99
N ASN A 473 -3.59 42.03 -34.93
CA ASN A 473 -3.68 42.88 -33.74
C ASN A 473 -2.26 43.24 -33.25
N LEU A 474 -1.60 44.16 -33.95
CA LEU A 474 -0.36 44.78 -33.47
C LEU A 474 -0.65 46.06 -32.73
N LYS A 475 0.14 46.34 -31.69
CA LYS A 475 0.17 47.67 -31.09
C LYS A 475 0.93 48.64 -31.98
N SER A 476 2.06 48.20 -32.53
CA SER A 476 2.78 48.95 -33.57
C SER A 476 3.66 48.04 -34.43
N LEU A 477 3.78 48.37 -35.71
CA LEU A 477 4.81 47.86 -36.61
C LEU A 477 5.63 49.04 -37.11
N GLN A 478 6.92 49.07 -36.78
CA GLN A 478 7.83 50.08 -37.31
C GLN A 478 8.81 49.40 -38.25
N LYS A 479 9.12 50.04 -39.37
CA LYS A 479 10.07 49.55 -40.36
C LYS A 479 10.93 50.67 -40.90
N GLY A 480 12.13 50.35 -41.35
CA GLY A 480 13.01 51.33 -41.96
C GLY A 480 14.17 50.68 -42.70
N THR A 481 14.84 51.51 -43.50
CA THR A 481 16.00 51.13 -44.29
C THR A 481 17.16 52.06 -43.92
N ILE A 482 18.33 51.52 -43.63
CA ILE A 482 19.54 52.31 -43.39
C ILE A 482 20.71 51.80 -44.24
N ALA A 483 21.63 52.71 -44.55
CA ALA A 483 22.94 52.34 -45.09
C ALA A 483 23.92 52.10 -43.92
N GLY A 484 24.39 50.87 -43.77
CA GLY A 484 25.53 50.53 -42.92
C GLY A 484 26.84 50.85 -43.64
N SER A 485 27.86 51.29 -42.91
CA SER A 485 29.20 51.53 -43.45
C SER A 485 30.28 50.88 -42.56
N GLY A 486 30.96 49.84 -43.05
CA GLY A 486 32.11 49.22 -42.37
C GLY A 486 31.77 48.54 -41.03
N ASN A 487 32.79 48.28 -40.20
CA ASN A 487 32.63 47.78 -38.82
C ASN A 487 31.95 48.84 -37.95
N SER A 488 30.64 49.00 -38.09
CA SER A 488 29.88 50.07 -37.45
C SER A 488 28.67 49.54 -36.70
N THR A 489 28.45 50.17 -35.56
CA THR A 489 27.23 50.06 -34.76
C THR A 489 26.38 51.28 -35.10
N THR A 490 25.24 51.08 -35.75
CA THR A 490 24.35 52.20 -36.13
C THR A 490 23.11 52.16 -35.27
N SER A 491 22.83 53.25 -34.56
CA SER A 491 21.60 53.38 -33.78
C SER A 491 20.54 54.13 -34.57
N VAL A 492 19.32 53.60 -34.55
CA VAL A 492 18.17 54.17 -35.23
C VAL A 492 17.13 54.54 -34.20
N THR A 493 16.62 55.77 -34.29
CA THR A 493 15.51 56.21 -33.45
C THR A 493 14.23 55.51 -33.89
N ILE A 494 13.54 54.90 -32.95
CA ILE A 494 12.22 54.28 -33.14
C ILE A 494 11.21 54.98 -32.23
N SER A 495 9.93 54.93 -32.61
CA SER A 495 8.84 55.31 -31.70
C SER A 495 8.87 54.42 -30.46
N ILE A 496 8.44 54.95 -29.32
CA ILE A 496 8.51 54.27 -28.03
C ILE A 496 7.76 52.93 -28.07
N VAL A 497 8.42 51.84 -27.67
CA VAL A 497 7.86 50.48 -27.58
C VAL A 497 8.08 49.87 -26.20
N ASN A 498 7.26 48.89 -25.81
CA ASN A 498 7.55 48.02 -24.68
C ASN A 498 8.51 46.90 -25.10
N THR A 499 9.78 46.99 -24.69
CA THR A 499 10.82 46.03 -25.08
C THR A 499 10.54 44.59 -24.65
N ALA A 500 9.71 44.35 -23.62
CA ALA A 500 9.32 43.01 -23.19
C ALA A 500 8.23 42.37 -24.07
N LYS A 501 7.54 43.16 -24.90
CA LYS A 501 6.49 42.73 -25.82
C LYS A 501 6.86 42.95 -27.29
N THR A 502 8.15 43.14 -27.58
CA THR A 502 8.62 43.54 -28.91
C THR A 502 9.60 42.52 -29.49
N ILE A 503 9.45 42.22 -30.78
CA ILE A 503 10.38 41.38 -31.55
C ILE A 503 10.92 42.18 -32.74
N THR A 504 12.18 41.93 -33.10
CA THR A 504 12.83 42.58 -34.25
C THR A 504 13.17 41.59 -35.35
N PHE A 505 12.97 42.00 -36.60
CA PHE A 505 13.37 41.24 -37.79
C PHE A 505 14.25 42.12 -38.68
N MET A 506 15.19 41.53 -39.41
CA MET A 506 16.06 42.30 -40.31
C MET A 506 16.44 41.49 -41.55
N SER A 507 16.68 42.19 -42.65
CA SER A 507 17.24 41.66 -43.90
C SER A 507 18.30 42.62 -44.45
N TYR A 508 19.23 42.12 -45.28
CA TYR A 508 20.46 42.85 -45.60
C TYR A 508 20.96 42.55 -47.00
N LYS A 509 21.58 43.53 -47.65
CA LYS A 509 22.39 43.33 -48.87
C LYS A 509 23.72 44.06 -48.75
N SER A 510 24.81 43.36 -49.04
CA SER A 510 26.16 43.95 -49.13
C SER A 510 26.32 44.78 -50.40
N THR A 511 27.10 45.86 -50.30
CA THR A 511 27.54 46.69 -51.44
C THR A 511 29.00 46.42 -51.84
N ASN A 512 29.73 45.54 -51.13
CA ASN A 512 31.10 45.16 -51.45
C ASN A 512 31.34 43.63 -51.40
N SER A 513 32.40 43.17 -52.08
CA SER A 513 32.68 41.77 -52.39
C SER A 513 33.59 41.02 -51.38
N SER A 514 33.74 41.50 -50.15
CA SER A 514 34.69 40.90 -49.18
C SER A 514 34.10 39.76 -48.33
N SER A 515 34.77 38.60 -48.31
CA SER A 515 34.38 37.39 -47.57
C SER A 515 34.71 37.43 -46.07
N SER A 516 33.78 37.87 -45.22
CA SER A 516 33.87 37.63 -43.77
C SER A 516 32.49 37.38 -43.15
N ALA A 517 32.43 36.41 -42.22
CA ALA A 517 31.20 36.02 -41.53
C ALA A 517 30.67 37.19 -40.67
N VAL A 518 29.43 37.61 -40.92
CA VAL A 518 28.84 38.79 -40.31
C VAL A 518 27.95 38.40 -39.13
N LEU A 519 28.30 38.82 -37.91
CA LEU A 519 27.37 38.82 -36.79
C LEU A 519 26.34 39.94 -37.01
N LYS A 520 25.09 39.55 -37.27
CA LYS A 520 23.98 40.48 -37.54
C LYS A 520 22.96 40.37 -36.42
N ARG A 521 22.80 41.45 -35.65
CA ARG A 521 21.78 41.51 -34.59
C ARG A 521 21.23 42.92 -34.45
N ALA A 522 19.97 42.98 -34.05
CA ALA A 522 19.30 44.16 -33.54
C ALA A 522 19.28 44.02 -32.02
N SER A 523 19.61 45.09 -31.31
CA SER A 523 19.44 45.15 -29.86
C SER A 523 18.84 46.48 -29.47
N PHE A 524 17.87 46.45 -28.57
CA PHE A 524 17.38 47.68 -27.96
C PHE A 524 18.46 48.25 -27.04
N VAL A 525 18.76 49.54 -27.20
CA VAL A 525 19.55 50.31 -26.23
C VAL A 525 18.63 51.04 -25.27
N SER A 526 17.44 51.43 -25.73
CA SER A 526 16.34 51.94 -24.92
C SER A 526 15.01 51.55 -25.57
N ASN A 527 13.89 51.92 -24.92
CA ASN A 527 12.55 51.76 -25.49
C ASN A 527 12.26 52.63 -26.73
N SER A 528 13.19 53.50 -27.13
CA SER A 528 13.08 54.44 -28.27
C SER A 528 14.30 54.39 -29.20
N SER A 529 15.23 53.45 -28.98
CA SER A 529 16.46 53.34 -29.75
C SER A 529 16.82 51.89 -30.01
N LEU A 530 16.96 51.56 -31.30
CA LEU A 530 17.39 50.25 -31.77
C LEU A 530 18.78 50.35 -32.36
N THR A 531 19.70 49.54 -31.86
CA THR A 531 21.07 49.46 -32.39
C THR A 531 21.23 48.24 -33.28
N LEU A 532 21.70 48.50 -34.50
CA LEU A 532 21.95 47.51 -35.55
C LEU A 532 23.46 47.27 -35.65
N TYR A 533 23.87 46.01 -35.52
CA TYR A 533 25.27 45.60 -35.57
C TYR A 533 25.58 44.92 -36.92
N THR A 534 26.63 45.41 -37.60
CA THR A 534 27.17 44.80 -38.83
C THR A 534 28.70 44.72 -38.77
N VAL A 535 29.27 43.64 -39.32
CA VAL A 535 30.71 43.39 -39.43
C VAL A 535 31.08 43.36 -40.91
N THR A 536 31.91 44.30 -41.37
CA THR A 536 32.41 44.52 -42.74
C THR A 536 31.41 44.88 -43.86
N GLY A 537 31.77 45.93 -44.62
CA GLY A 537 31.10 46.35 -45.86
C GLY A 537 30.09 47.49 -45.73
N ALA A 538 29.92 48.27 -46.78
CA ALA A 538 28.73 49.11 -46.87
C ALA A 538 27.54 48.18 -47.17
N SER A 539 26.46 48.25 -46.40
CA SER A 539 25.30 47.34 -46.55
C SER A 539 24.00 48.12 -46.47
N THR A 540 22.98 47.69 -47.19
CA THR A 540 21.62 48.19 -47.00
C THR A 540 20.91 47.26 -46.03
N ILE A 541 20.35 47.80 -44.95
CA ILE A 541 19.68 47.05 -43.89
C ILE A 541 18.22 47.45 -43.85
N ASN A 542 17.32 46.48 -43.99
CA ASN A 542 15.92 46.64 -43.63
C ASN A 542 15.69 46.07 -42.23
N TYR A 543 14.97 46.80 -41.39
CA TYR A 543 14.57 46.33 -40.07
C TYR A 543 13.07 46.48 -39.86
N PHE A 544 12.52 45.62 -39.00
CA PHE A 544 11.16 45.65 -38.51
C PHE A 544 11.18 45.56 -36.98
N VAL A 545 10.33 46.33 -36.32
CA VAL A 545 10.08 46.31 -34.88
C VAL A 545 8.60 46.08 -34.67
N VAL A 546 8.26 44.92 -34.11
CA VAL A 546 6.88 44.45 -33.94
C VAL A 546 6.51 44.46 -32.47
N GLU A 547 5.62 45.35 -32.05
CA GLU A 547 5.11 45.41 -30.67
C GLU A 547 3.71 44.79 -30.58
N PHE A 548 3.55 43.83 -29.67
CA PHE A 548 2.26 43.20 -29.39
C PHE A 548 1.49 43.93 -28.27
N PRO A 549 0.15 43.88 -28.27
CA PRO A 549 -0.71 44.49 -27.24
C PRO A 549 -0.33 44.14 -25.79
#